data_AF-A0A7X3LEF5-F1
#
_entry.id   AF-A0A7X3LEF5-F1
#
_cell.length_a   1.000
_cell.length_b   1.000
_cell.length_c   1.000
_cell.angle_alpha   90.00
_cell.angle_beta   90.00
_cell.angle_gamma   90.00
#
_symmetry.space_group_name_H-M   'P 1'
#
loop_
_entity.id
_entity.type
_entity.pdbx_description
1 polymer ?
#
loop_
_entity_poly.entity_id
_entity_poly.type
_entity_poly.pdbx_seq_one_letter_code
_entity_poly.pdbx_strand_id
1 'polypeptide(L)'
;MGAREFTDAGERGRRRDLVRRIGDASFGARTGTWHADFAKAIHEATGREIGRARVAQWLLETDAAKPVPKWVVDSLPAIARAAAADLRTRAATLDAAADDAGAPPGAQGEPGSDGEPPRESGSPAAEAAPEEDFDLDAFVGQVLAAGPVDWSETRGQDLL
;
A
#
# COMPACT_ATOMS: atom_id res chain seq x y z
N MET A 1 10.85 30.92 22.95
CA MET A 1 12.12 30.27 22.54
C MET A 1 12.03 28.80 22.93
N GLY A 2 11.89 27.89 21.96
CA GLY A 2 11.85 26.45 22.24
C GLY A 2 13.25 25.90 22.47
N ALA A 3 13.47 25.22 23.60
CA ALA A 3 14.72 24.53 23.90
C ALA A 3 15.05 23.56 22.77
N ARG A 4 16.25 23.65 22.19
CA ARG A 4 16.72 22.67 21.22
C ARG A 4 16.90 21.35 21.97
N GLU A 5 16.03 20.37 21.72
CA GLU A 5 16.21 19.00 22.22
C GLU A 5 17.52 18.47 21.65
N PHE A 6 18.57 18.45 22.49
CA PHE A 6 19.81 17.77 22.16
C PHE A 6 19.56 16.28 22.34
N THR A 7 19.40 15.58 21.22
CA THR A 7 19.30 14.12 21.18
C THR A 7 20.59 13.56 20.62
N ASP A 8 21.19 12.59 21.32
CA ASP A 8 22.36 11.87 20.83
C ASP A 8 22.03 11.08 19.55
N ALA A 9 23.05 10.72 18.78
CA ALA A 9 22.87 10.03 17.50
C ALA A 9 22.13 8.68 17.64
N GLY A 10 22.35 7.96 18.75
CA GLY A 10 21.70 6.69 19.02
C GLY A 10 20.20 6.87 19.28
N GLU A 11 19.83 7.85 20.12
CA GLU A 11 18.44 8.19 20.38
C GLU A 11 17.72 8.70 19.14
N ARG A 12 18.38 9.52 18.32
CA ARG A 12 17.83 9.95 17.02
C ARG A 12 17.50 8.75 16.12
N GLY A 13 18.40 7.78 16.04
CA GLY A 13 18.19 6.53 15.29
C GLY A 13 16.97 5.76 15.82
N ARG A 14 16.92 5.51 17.14
CA ARG A 14 15.80 4.79 17.77
C ARG A 14 14.45 5.43 17.50
N ARG A 15 14.34 6.76 17.62
CA ARG A 15 13.08 7.48 17.37
C ARG A 15 12.66 7.39 15.90
N ARG A 16 13.61 7.55 14.97
CA ARG A 16 13.35 7.39 13.54
C ARG A 16 12.84 5.99 13.23
N ASP A 17 13.49 4.97 13.77
CA ASP A 17 13.10 3.58 13.55
C ASP A 17 11.71 3.28 14.14
N LEU A 18 11.36 3.88 15.28
CA LEU A 18 10.01 3.76 15.83
C LEU A 18 8.96 4.37 14.89
N VAL A 19 9.22 5.58 14.38
CA VAL A 19 8.33 6.24 13.41
C VAL A 19 8.17 5.40 12.15
N ARG A 20 9.28 4.88 11.59
CA ARG A 20 9.26 4.00 10.42
C ARG A 20 8.40 2.75 10.67
N ARG A 21 8.67 2.02 11.76
CA ARG A 21 7.92 0.79 12.11
C ARG A 21 6.43 1.04 12.29
N ILE A 22 6.04 2.10 13.00
CA ILE A 22 4.62 2.41 13.21
C ILE A 22 3.97 2.86 11.91
N GLY A 23 4.65 3.68 11.10
CA GLY A 23 4.17 4.09 9.79
C GLY A 23 3.90 2.89 8.88
N ASP A 24 4.89 2.01 8.73
CA ASP A 24 4.79 0.81 7.90
C ASP A 24 3.70 -0.14 8.38
N ALA A 25 3.56 -0.35 9.70
CA ALA A 25 2.55 -1.24 10.26
C ALA A 25 1.13 -0.67 10.19
N SER A 26 0.99 0.66 10.32
CA SER A 26 -0.33 1.31 10.39
C SER A 26 -0.92 1.62 9.02
N PHE A 27 -0.05 1.95 8.05
CA PHE A 27 -0.46 2.50 6.76
C PHE A 27 0.07 1.69 5.56
N GLY A 28 0.88 0.66 5.83
CA GLY A 28 1.43 -0.25 4.83
C GLY A 28 2.79 0.20 4.30
N ALA A 29 3.68 -0.77 4.10
CA ALA A 29 5.06 -0.56 3.66
C ALA A 29 5.21 -0.31 2.14
N ARG A 30 4.14 -0.51 1.34
CA ARG A 30 4.31 -0.85 -0.08
C ARG A 30 4.80 0.27 -1.02
N THR A 31 4.87 1.53 -0.59
CA THR A 31 5.22 2.61 -1.54
C THR A 31 5.85 3.88 -0.94
N GLY A 32 6.23 3.91 0.34
CA GLY A 32 6.85 5.11 0.95
C GLY A 32 5.96 6.37 0.95
N THR A 33 4.66 6.20 0.71
CA THR A 33 3.65 7.25 0.54
C THR A 33 2.89 7.57 1.81
N TRP A 34 3.02 6.76 2.87
CA TRP A 34 2.25 6.89 4.11
C TRP A 34 2.54 8.17 4.91
N HIS A 35 3.57 8.95 4.56
CA HIS A 35 3.93 10.17 5.26
C HIS A 35 2.80 11.19 5.39
N ALA A 36 1.88 11.23 4.41
CA ALA A 36 0.72 12.14 4.45
C ALA A 36 -0.31 11.67 5.47
N ASP A 37 -0.65 10.38 5.47
CA ASP A 37 -1.59 9.78 6.41
C ASP A 37 -1.07 9.82 7.84
N PHE A 38 0.24 9.59 8.00
CA PHE A 38 0.90 9.68 9.29
C PHE A 38 0.93 11.11 9.83
N ALA A 39 1.14 12.10 8.96
CA ALA A 39 1.06 13.50 9.34
C ALA A 39 -0.36 13.88 9.82
N LYS A 40 -1.39 13.39 9.13
CA LYS A 40 -2.79 13.55 9.54
C LYS A 40 -3.05 12.86 10.89
N ALA A 41 -2.57 11.64 11.08
CA ALA A 41 -2.73 10.91 12.33
C ALA A 41 -2.03 11.60 13.52
N ILE A 42 -0.86 12.21 13.31
CA ILE A 42 -0.20 13.04 14.33
C ILE A 42 -1.08 14.24 14.69
N HIS A 43 -1.64 14.92 13.69
CA HIS A 43 -2.53 16.06 13.92
C HIS A 43 -3.75 15.64 14.73
N GLU A 44 -4.41 14.54 14.37
CA GLU A 44 -5.55 14.00 15.11
C GLU A 44 -5.19 13.63 16.56
N ALA A 45 -4.01 13.03 16.78
CA ALA A 45 -3.57 12.60 18.10
C ALA A 45 -3.11 13.76 19.01
N THR A 46 -2.62 14.87 18.44
CA THR A 46 -1.92 15.92 19.20
C THR A 46 -2.49 17.33 19.03
N GLY A 47 -3.38 17.54 18.07
CA GLY A 47 -3.88 18.86 17.64
C GLY A 47 -2.84 19.72 16.92
N ARG A 48 -1.65 19.19 16.62
CA ARG A 48 -0.54 19.95 16.03
C ARG A 48 -0.40 19.67 14.55
N GLU A 49 -0.35 20.72 13.75
CA GLU A 49 -0.11 20.58 12.32
C GLU A 49 1.32 20.17 12.02
N ILE A 50 1.45 19.21 11.12
CA ILE A 50 2.72 18.80 10.54
C ILE A 50 2.53 18.44 9.07
N GLY A 51 3.47 18.86 8.22
CA GLY A 51 3.43 18.52 6.80
C GLY A 51 4.08 17.17 6.50
N ARG A 52 3.60 16.50 5.44
CA ARG A 52 4.20 15.28 4.84
C ARG A 52 5.72 15.39 4.68
N ALA A 53 6.22 16.52 4.18
CA ALA A 53 7.64 16.76 3.95
C ALA A 53 8.47 16.70 5.24
N ARG A 54 7.90 17.13 6.37
CA ARG A 54 8.57 17.06 7.67
C ARG A 54 8.72 15.62 8.15
N VAL A 55 7.68 14.80 7.96
CA VAL A 55 7.74 13.36 8.27
C VAL A 55 8.81 12.68 7.41
N ALA A 56 8.83 12.98 6.11
CA ALA A 56 9.86 12.45 5.20
C ALA A 56 11.29 12.86 5.63
N GLN A 57 11.49 14.11 6.08
CA GLN A 57 12.78 14.59 6.57
C GLN A 57 13.30 13.85 7.81
N TRP A 58 12.42 13.26 8.63
CA TRP A 58 12.84 12.47 9.79
C TRP A 58 13.39 11.10 9.39
N LEU A 59 12.92 10.55 8.27
CA LEU A 59 13.26 9.21 7.82
C LEU A 59 14.50 9.15 6.94
N LEU A 60 15.10 10.30 6.63
CA LEU A 60 16.37 10.38 5.95
C LEU A 60 17.48 9.73 6.80
N GLU A 61 18.42 9.08 6.12
CA GLU A 61 19.60 8.46 6.73
C GLU A 61 20.86 9.34 6.58
N THR A 62 20.68 10.58 6.12
CA THR A 62 21.74 11.58 5.94
C THR A 62 21.83 12.53 7.13
N ASP A 63 22.91 13.31 7.20
CA ASP A 63 23.08 14.37 8.21
C ASP A 63 22.02 15.48 8.11
N ALA A 64 21.35 15.61 6.98
CA ALA A 64 20.23 16.53 6.79
C ALA A 64 18.95 16.10 7.51
N ALA A 65 18.89 14.86 8.03
CA ALA A 65 17.73 14.35 8.75
C ALA A 65 17.42 15.21 9.98
N LYS A 66 16.19 15.68 10.07
CA LYS A 66 15.73 16.41 11.26
C LYS A 66 15.44 15.41 12.39
N PRO A 67 15.73 15.75 13.66
CA PRO A 67 15.37 14.87 14.77
C PRO A 67 13.85 14.77 14.90
N VAL A 68 13.38 13.57 15.28
CA VAL A 68 11.98 13.34 15.65
C VAL A 68 11.74 13.98 17.03
N PRO A 69 10.81 14.94 17.15
CA PRO A 69 10.49 15.57 18.43
C PRO A 69 9.93 14.57 19.44
N LYS A 70 10.25 14.74 20.73
CA LYS A 70 9.74 13.84 21.79
C LYS A 70 8.21 13.71 21.78
N TRP A 71 7.49 14.81 21.60
CA TRP A 71 6.01 14.80 21.59
C TRP A 71 5.42 13.93 20.46
N VAL A 72 6.14 13.75 19.36
CA VAL A 72 5.74 12.83 18.29
C VAL A 72 5.88 11.40 18.79
N VAL A 73 7.03 11.06 19.39
CA VAL A 73 7.29 9.73 19.97
C VAL A 73 6.23 9.38 21.01
N ASP A 74 5.90 10.31 21.89
CA ASP A 74 4.89 10.13 22.93
C ASP A 74 3.49 9.88 22.34
N SER A 75 3.20 10.35 21.11
CA SER A 75 1.91 10.14 20.42
C SER A 75 1.80 8.81 19.65
N LEU A 76 2.93 8.14 19.38
CA LEU A 76 2.96 6.92 18.54
C LEU A 76 2.07 5.78 19.05
N PRO A 77 1.97 5.51 20.37
CA PRO A 77 1.06 4.49 20.87
C PRO A 77 -0.42 4.79 20.60
N ALA A 78 -0.82 6.07 20.57
CA ALA A 78 -2.19 6.45 20.26
C ALA A 78 -2.48 6.22 18.77
N ILE A 79 -1.57 6.66 17.90
CA ILE A 79 -1.65 6.47 16.44
C ILE A 79 -1.76 4.99 16.09
N ALA A 80 -0.90 4.14 16.68
CA ALA A 80 -0.92 2.70 16.43
C ALA A 80 -2.24 2.04 16.84
N ARG A 81 -2.83 2.45 17.97
CA ARG A 81 -4.13 1.93 18.42
C ARG A 81 -5.28 2.38 17.52
N ALA A 82 -5.25 3.63 17.06
CA ALA A 82 -6.25 4.16 16.13
C ALA A 82 -6.20 3.41 14.80
N ALA A 83 -5.00 3.21 14.23
CA ALA A 83 -4.83 2.43 13.00
C ALA A 83 -5.31 0.97 13.17
N ALA A 84 -4.99 0.33 14.29
CA ALA A 84 -5.47 -1.01 14.58
C ALA A 84 -7.01 -1.07 14.71
N ALA A 85 -7.64 -0.03 15.27
CA ALA A 85 -9.10 0.05 15.35
C ALA A 85 -9.76 0.22 13.97
N ASP A 86 -9.16 1.06 13.12
CA ASP A 86 -9.60 1.23 11.74
C ASP A 86 -9.48 -0.08 10.94
N LEU A 87 -8.37 -0.81 11.07
CA LEU A 87 -8.20 -2.13 10.44
C LEU A 87 -9.26 -3.14 10.90
N ARG A 88 -9.59 -3.18 12.20
CA ARG A 88 -10.68 -4.05 12.70
C ARG A 88 -12.05 -3.66 12.14
N THR A 89 -12.30 -2.35 12.00
CA THR A 89 -13.55 -1.85 11.42
C THR A 89 -13.67 -2.25 9.96
N ARG A 90 -12.60 -2.09 9.18
CA ARG A 90 -12.54 -2.51 7.77
C ARG A 90 -12.71 -4.01 7.62
N ALA A 91 -12.10 -4.81 8.50
CA ALA A 91 -12.29 -6.26 8.51
C ALA A 91 -13.76 -6.62 8.77
N ALA A 92 -14.39 -6.03 9.78
CA ALA A 92 -15.81 -6.26 10.07
C ALA A 92 -16.73 -5.85 8.90
N THR A 93 -16.42 -4.75 8.20
CA THR A 93 -17.17 -4.35 7.00
C THR A 93 -17.03 -5.37 5.86
N LEU A 94 -15.84 -5.93 5.67
CA LEU A 94 -15.61 -6.96 4.65
C LEU A 94 -16.28 -8.28 5.00
N ASP A 95 -16.25 -8.69 6.28
CA ASP A 95 -16.94 -9.89 6.76
C ASP A 95 -18.45 -9.75 6.54
N ALA A 96 -19.04 -8.61 6.91
CA ALA A 96 -20.46 -8.34 6.68
C ALA A 96 -20.85 -8.33 5.18
N ALA A 97 -19.97 -7.82 4.32
CA ALA A 97 -20.20 -7.85 2.87
C ALA A 97 -20.06 -9.28 2.28
N ALA A 98 -19.19 -10.11 2.85
CA ALA A 98 -19.06 -11.51 2.44
C ALA A 98 -20.28 -12.34 2.83
N ASP A 99 -20.87 -12.07 4.01
CA ASP A 99 -22.11 -12.71 4.46
C ASP A 99 -23.32 -12.31 3.59
N ASP A 100 -23.39 -11.05 3.14
CA ASP A 100 -24.45 -10.52 2.26
C ASP A 100 -24.29 -10.95 0.79
N ALA A 101 -23.05 -11.21 0.35
CA ALA A 101 -22.76 -11.67 -1.01
C ALA A 101 -23.33 -13.06 -1.31
N GLY A 102 -23.74 -13.82 -0.29
CA GLY A 102 -24.43 -15.10 -0.44
C GLY A 102 -23.56 -16.19 -1.07
N ALA A 103 -23.77 -17.43 -0.65
CA ALA A 103 -23.21 -18.59 -1.34
C ALA A 103 -23.47 -18.50 -2.87
N PRO A 104 -22.53 -18.93 -3.74
CA PRO A 104 -22.74 -18.92 -5.18
C PRO A 104 -24.08 -19.60 -5.53
N PRO A 105 -24.88 -19.05 -6.45
CA PRO A 105 -26.14 -19.68 -6.86
C PRO A 105 -25.80 -20.97 -7.61
N GLY A 106 -25.80 -22.10 -6.89
CA GLY A 106 -25.42 -23.39 -7.48
C GLY A 106 -25.61 -24.64 -6.62
N ALA A 107 -25.99 -24.52 -5.35
CA ALA A 107 -26.44 -25.67 -4.57
C ALA A 107 -27.97 -25.87 -4.70
N GLN A 108 -28.48 -25.97 -5.94
CA GLN A 108 -29.75 -26.64 -6.20
C GLN A 108 -29.45 -28.13 -6.44
N GLY A 109 -29.21 -28.87 -5.36
CA GLY A 109 -29.35 -30.31 -5.36
C GLY A 109 -30.83 -30.64 -5.17
N GLU A 110 -31.52 -30.95 -6.27
CA GLU A 110 -32.89 -31.44 -6.30
C GLU A 110 -33.08 -32.75 -5.49
N PRO A 111 -34.33 -33.06 -5.05
CA PRO A 111 -34.61 -34.15 -4.13
C PRO A 111 -34.54 -35.52 -4.83
N GLY A 112 -33.96 -36.49 -4.12
CA GLY A 112 -34.03 -37.95 -4.33
C GLY A 112 -34.41 -38.51 -5.71
N SER A 113 -33.45 -39.13 -6.38
CA SER A 113 -33.71 -40.32 -7.20
C SER A 113 -32.51 -41.26 -7.15
N ASP A 114 -32.80 -42.51 -6.78
CA ASP A 114 -31.89 -43.65 -6.76
C ASP A 114 -31.24 -43.93 -8.13
N GLY A 115 -29.94 -44.25 -8.10
CA GLY A 115 -29.29 -45.21 -9.00
C GLY A 115 -28.73 -44.72 -10.34
N GLU A 116 -27.40 -44.58 -10.45
CA GLU A 116 -26.53 -45.25 -11.47
C GLU A 116 -25.02 -44.99 -11.18
N PRO A 117 -24.08 -45.92 -11.47
CA PRO A 117 -22.68 -45.90 -10.99
C PRO A 117 -21.73 -45.03 -11.87
N PRO A 118 -20.46 -44.80 -11.46
CA PRO A 118 -19.67 -43.67 -11.97
C PRO A 118 -19.20 -43.89 -13.41
N ARG A 119 -19.50 -42.94 -14.29
CA ARG A 119 -18.89 -42.87 -15.62
C ARG A 119 -17.51 -42.22 -15.52
N GLU A 120 -16.47 -43.05 -15.53
CA GLU A 120 -15.18 -42.68 -16.12
C GLU A 120 -15.41 -42.31 -17.60
N SER A 121 -15.02 -41.11 -18.01
CA SER A 121 -14.65 -40.87 -19.41
C SER A 121 -13.91 -39.55 -19.59
N GLY A 122 -12.63 -39.67 -19.94
CA GLY A 122 -12.04 -38.93 -21.06
C GLY A 122 -11.69 -37.46 -20.86
N SER A 123 -10.38 -37.23 -20.69
CA SER A 123 -9.71 -35.95 -20.98
C SER A 123 -10.06 -35.42 -22.38
N PRO A 124 -10.45 -34.14 -22.55
CA PRO A 124 -10.28 -33.47 -23.83
C PRO A 124 -8.90 -32.80 -23.83
N ALA A 125 -7.99 -33.39 -24.60
CA ALA A 125 -6.84 -32.68 -25.07
C ALA A 125 -7.26 -31.58 -26.07
N ALA A 126 -6.46 -30.52 -26.07
CA ALA A 126 -6.29 -29.49 -27.11
C ALA A 126 -7.26 -28.30 -27.13
N GLU A 127 -6.77 -27.18 -26.58
CA GLU A 127 -6.57 -25.98 -27.41
C GLU A 127 -5.28 -25.30 -26.94
N ALA A 128 -4.18 -25.57 -27.64
CA ALA A 128 -2.94 -24.84 -27.45
C ALA A 128 -3.16 -23.42 -27.96
N ALA A 129 -3.22 -22.47 -27.03
CA ALA A 129 -3.03 -21.07 -27.37
C ALA A 129 -1.68 -20.94 -28.10
N PRO A 130 -1.56 -20.15 -29.19
CA PRO A 130 -0.24 -19.75 -29.64
C PRO A 130 0.39 -18.95 -28.49
N GLU A 131 1.38 -19.55 -27.83
CA GLU A 131 2.35 -18.76 -27.08
C GLU A 131 3.13 -17.96 -28.12
N GLU A 132 2.59 -16.79 -28.47
CA GLU A 132 3.41 -15.72 -29.00
C GLU A 132 4.39 -15.36 -27.87
N ASP A 133 5.56 -16.02 -27.90
CA ASP A 133 6.71 -15.62 -27.11
C ASP A 133 6.94 -14.14 -27.37
N PHE A 134 6.52 -13.32 -26.41
CA PHE A 134 6.69 -11.89 -26.48
C PHE A 134 8.19 -11.62 -26.45
N ASP A 135 8.76 -11.30 -27.61
CA ASP A 135 10.18 -11.04 -27.79
C ASP A 135 10.54 -9.72 -27.11
N LEU A 136 10.94 -9.86 -25.84
CA LEU A 136 11.32 -8.75 -24.97
C LEU A 136 12.54 -7.99 -25.54
N ASP A 137 13.43 -8.69 -26.25
CA ASP A 137 14.64 -8.10 -26.83
C ASP A 137 14.30 -7.27 -28.06
N ALA A 138 13.36 -7.73 -28.90
CA ALA A 138 12.82 -6.95 -30.01
C ALA A 138 12.09 -5.69 -29.53
N PHE A 139 11.29 -5.80 -28.45
CA PHE A 139 10.58 -4.66 -27.87
C PHE A 139 11.55 -3.62 -27.27
N VAL A 140 12.56 -4.05 -26.52
CA VAL A 140 13.57 -3.15 -25.96
C VAL A 140 14.41 -2.51 -27.06
N GLY A 141 14.75 -3.25 -28.12
CA GLY A 141 15.40 -2.70 -29.31
C GLY A 141 14.57 -1.60 -29.98
N GLN A 142 13.25 -1.80 -30.08
CA GLN A 142 12.34 -0.81 -30.66
C GLN A 142 12.20 0.44 -29.78
N VAL A 143 12.12 0.30 -28.45
CA VAL A 143 12.05 1.42 -27.51
C VAL A 143 13.34 2.25 -27.50
N LEU A 144 14.50 1.59 -27.58
CA LEU A 144 15.80 2.28 -27.64
C LEU A 144 16.03 2.96 -28.99
N ALA A 145 15.58 2.33 -30.09
CA ALA A 145 15.63 2.92 -31.43
C ALA A 145 14.69 4.13 -31.60
N ALA A 146 13.54 4.12 -30.91
CA ALA A 146 12.59 5.23 -30.91
C ALA A 146 13.13 6.49 -30.18
N GLY A 147 14.21 6.36 -29.40
CA GLY A 147 14.78 7.45 -28.63
C GLY A 147 13.86 7.95 -27.50
N PRO A 148 14.35 8.85 -26.63
CA PRO A 148 13.50 9.45 -25.61
C PRO A 148 12.40 10.27 -26.28
N VAL A 149 11.14 9.87 -26.06
CA VAL A 149 9.98 10.68 -26.45
C VAL A 149 10.01 11.96 -25.62
N ASP A 150 10.27 13.08 -26.29
CA ASP A 150 10.18 14.40 -25.69
C ASP A 150 8.71 14.80 -25.53
N TRP A 151 8.19 14.61 -24.32
CA TRP A 151 6.83 15.01 -23.95
C TRP A 151 6.66 16.53 -23.76
N SER A 152 7.71 17.32 -24.01
CA SER A 152 7.67 18.78 -23.84
C SER A 152 7.00 19.51 -25.02
N GLU A 153 6.95 18.92 -26.22
CA GLU A 153 6.35 19.59 -27.40
C GLU A 153 4.81 19.46 -27.49
N THR A 154 4.18 18.49 -26.83
CA THR A 154 2.72 18.23 -27.01
C THR A 154 1.82 18.98 -26.02
N ARG A 155 2.35 19.78 -25.09
CA ARG A 155 1.52 20.55 -24.13
C ARG A 155 1.21 22.00 -24.56
N GLY A 156 1.43 22.34 -25.83
CA GLY A 156 1.34 23.72 -26.32
C GLY A 156 0.22 24.04 -27.32
N GLN A 157 -0.52 23.07 -27.86
CA GLN A 157 -1.51 23.32 -28.91
C GLN A 157 -2.85 22.62 -28.64
N ASP A 158 -3.56 23.06 -27.61
CA ASP A 158 -5.02 22.83 -27.48
C ASP A 158 -5.71 23.89 -26.63
N LEU A 159 -5.14 25.11 -26.59
CA LEU A 159 -5.73 26.27 -25.92
C LEU A 159 -5.59 27.52 -26.78
N LEU A 160 -6.17 27.50 -27.99
CA LEU A 160 -6.62 28.70 -28.71
C LEU A 160 -7.89 28.38 -29.51
#